data_AF-A0A940Y190-F1
#
_entry.id   AF-A0A940Y190-F1
#
_cell.length_a   1.000
_cell.length_b   1.000
_cell.length_c   1.000
_cell.angle_alpha   90.00
_cell.angle_beta   90.00
_cell.angle_gamma   90.00
#
_symmetry.space_group_name_H-M   'P 1'
#
loop_
_entity.id
_entity.type
_entity.pdbx_description
1 polymer ?
#
loop_
_entity_poly.entity_id
_entity_poly.type
_entity_poly.pdbx_seq_one_letter_code
_entity_poly.pdbx_strand_id
1 'polypeptide(L)'
;MIAEIWSEVLEGRRVGAEDNFFDLGGHSVLLHMVQDRIGEELGREPDLVDLFTYTTVRALARHLDGGTDESIRSHSGAERAGGRARLQRRRAQRSRPGTRERGETRE
;
A
#
# COMPACT_ATOMS: atom_id res chain seq x y z
N MET A 1 9.78 15.39 8.08
CA MET A 1 9.24 14.38 7.15
C MET A 1 8.61 13.19 7.88
N ILE A 2 9.34 12.19 8.40
CA ILE A 2 8.70 10.98 8.99
C ILE A 2 7.79 11.31 10.19
N ALA A 3 8.23 12.19 11.09
CA ALA A 3 7.40 12.65 12.20
C ALA A 3 6.10 13.34 11.73
N GLU A 4 6.12 14.01 10.58
CA GLU A 4 4.94 14.69 10.02
C GLU A 4 3.95 13.67 9.46
N ILE A 5 4.45 12.66 8.71
CA ILE A 5 3.62 11.54 8.24
C ILE A 5 2.94 10.84 9.43
N TRP A 6 3.68 10.58 10.51
CA TRP A 6 3.12 9.95 11.70
C TRP A 6 2.11 10.85 12.40
N SER A 7 2.40 12.15 12.50
CA SER A 7 1.46 13.13 13.05
C SER A 7 0.16 13.15 12.26
N GLU A 8 0.21 13.17 10.92
CA GLU A 8 -0.97 13.14 10.06
C GLU A 8 -1.80 11.87 10.26
N VAL A 9 -1.15 10.71 10.28
CA VAL A 9 -1.82 9.41 10.45
C VAL A 9 -2.39 9.23 11.86
N LEU A 10 -1.73 9.79 12.87
CA LEU A 10 -2.17 9.75 14.28
C LEU A 10 -3.07 10.95 14.65
N GLU A 11 -3.82 11.49 13.69
CA GLU A 11 -4.83 12.54 13.89
C GLU A 11 -4.27 13.87 14.44
N GLY A 12 -3.07 14.26 14.00
CA GLY A 12 -2.41 15.51 14.39
C GLY A 12 -1.71 15.46 15.75
N ARG A 13 -1.46 14.26 16.31
CA ARG A 13 -0.72 14.11 17.57
C ARG A 13 0.72 14.63 17.43
N ARG A 14 1.23 15.23 18.51
CA ARG A 14 2.65 15.57 18.61
C ARG A 14 3.47 14.28 18.71
N VAL A 15 4.34 14.06 17.74
CA VAL A 15 5.23 12.90 17.66
C VAL A 15 6.68 13.34 17.92
N GLY A 16 7.27 12.87 19.00
CA GLY A 16 8.69 13.00 19.31
C GLY A 16 9.54 11.96 18.56
N ALA A 17 10.85 12.22 18.49
CA ALA A 17 11.77 11.36 17.74
C ALA A 17 11.93 9.94 18.35
N GLU A 18 11.76 9.83 19.67
CA GLU A 18 11.90 8.59 20.44
C GLU A 18 10.53 7.99 20.83
N ASP A 19 9.42 8.65 20.46
CA ASP A 19 8.09 8.17 20.80
C ASP A 19 7.76 6.91 20.01
N ASN A 20 7.28 5.90 20.71
CA ASN A 20 6.86 4.65 20.10
C ASN A 20 5.50 4.81 19.42
N PHE A 21 5.39 4.38 18.17
CA PHE A 21 4.17 4.44 17.37
C PHE A 21 2.95 3.83 18.09
N PHE A 22 3.14 2.68 18.73
CA PHE A 22 2.07 1.94 19.39
C PHE A 22 1.65 2.59 20.71
N ASP A 23 2.59 3.19 21.43
CA ASP A 23 2.29 3.96 22.65
C ASP A 23 1.50 5.23 22.33
N LEU A 24 1.73 5.80 21.15
CA LEU A 24 0.92 6.88 20.59
C LEU A 24 -0.43 6.40 20.04
N GLY A 25 -0.88 5.17 20.30
CA GLY A 25 -2.16 4.63 19.83
C GLY A 25 -2.14 4.17 18.37
N GLY A 26 -0.96 3.96 17.79
CA GLY A 26 -0.79 3.35 16.48
C GLY A 26 -1.17 1.88 16.45
N HIS A 27 -1.60 1.39 15.29
CA HIS A 27 -1.91 -0.02 15.04
C HIS A 27 -1.60 -0.41 13.60
N SER A 28 -1.73 -1.70 13.26
CA SER A 28 -1.33 -2.26 11.95
C SER A 28 -1.91 -1.53 10.75
N VAL A 29 -3.19 -1.15 10.81
CA VAL A 29 -3.84 -0.36 9.73
C VAL A 29 -3.19 1.01 9.56
N LEU A 30 -2.84 1.68 10.67
CA LEU A 30 -2.15 2.98 10.62
C LEU A 30 -0.72 2.80 10.08
N LEU A 31 -0.02 1.72 10.45
CA LEU A 31 1.30 1.41 9.89
C LEU A 31 1.26 1.21 8.38
N HIS A 32 0.23 0.56 7.85
CA HIS A 32 0.09 0.41 6.40
C HIS A 32 -0.09 1.77 5.70
N MET A 33 -0.89 2.68 6.29
CA MET A 33 -1.02 4.04 5.74
C MET A 33 0.28 4.85 5.83
N VAL A 34 1.06 4.67 6.90
CA VAL A 34 2.42 5.22 7.00
C VAL A 34 3.32 4.65 5.90
N GLN A 35 3.25 3.35 5.64
CA GLN A 35 4.01 2.66 4.59
C GLN A 35 3.72 3.27 3.20
N ASP A 36 2.44 3.38 2.83
CA ASP A 36 1.99 3.98 1.56
C ASP A 36 2.49 5.43 1.44
N ARG A 37 2.36 6.23 2.50
CA ARG A 37 2.76 7.65 2.49
C ARG A 37 4.27 7.82 2.37
N ILE A 38 5.05 6.96 3.05
CA ILE A 38 6.51 6.93 2.89
C ILE A 38 6.86 6.55 1.45
N GLY A 39 6.16 5.59 0.86
CA GLY A 39 6.31 5.20 -0.55
C GLY A 39 6.11 6.37 -1.51
N GLU A 40 5.03 7.12 -1.35
CA GLU A 40 4.69 8.29 -2.18
C GLU A 40 5.71 9.43 -2.03
N GLU A 41 6.18 9.71 -0.81
CA GLU A 41 7.08 10.86 -0.53
C GLU A 41 8.55 10.55 -0.83
N LEU A 42 9.02 9.33 -0.57
CA LEU A 42 10.42 8.93 -0.76
C LEU A 42 10.64 8.11 -2.04
N GLY A 43 9.59 7.76 -2.78
CA GLY A 43 9.66 6.89 -3.95
C GLY A 43 10.09 5.45 -3.63
N ARG A 44 10.03 5.05 -2.35
CA ARG A 44 10.45 3.73 -1.85
C ARG A 44 9.58 3.30 -0.68
N GLU A 45 9.06 2.09 -0.77
CA GLU A 45 8.13 1.55 0.23
C GLU A 45 8.89 0.65 1.23
N PRO A 46 8.98 1.00 2.52
CA PRO A 46 9.61 0.15 3.51
C PRO A 46 8.83 -1.14 3.70
N ASP A 47 9.52 -2.19 4.14
CA ASP A 47 8.86 -3.43 4.54
C ASP A 47 7.96 -3.19 5.76
N LEU A 48 6.81 -3.86 5.79
CA LEU A 48 5.93 -3.79 6.95
C LEU A 48 6.64 -4.34 8.21
N VAL A 49 7.47 -5.38 8.08
CA VAL A 49 8.30 -5.92 9.17
C VAL A 49 9.28 -4.88 9.71
N ASP A 50 9.85 -4.04 8.84
CA ASP A 50 10.74 -2.95 9.26
C ASP A 50 9.97 -1.92 10.08
N LEU A 51 8.74 -1.58 9.69
CA LEU A 51 7.89 -0.66 10.46
C LEU A 51 7.51 -1.21 11.85
N PHE A 52 7.35 -2.54 11.97
CA PHE A 52 7.15 -3.20 13.26
C PHE A 52 8.43 -3.30 14.11
N THR A 53 9.60 -3.28 13.47
CA THR A 53 10.91 -3.37 14.15
C THR A 53 11.38 -2.00 14.62
N TYR A 54 11.22 -0.98 13.79
CA TYR A 54 11.68 0.39 14.03
C TYR A 54 10.49 1.27 14.43
N THR A 55 10.00 1.05 15.64
CA THR A 55 8.76 1.65 16.15
C THR A 55 8.87 3.11 16.58
N THR A 56 10.03 3.75 16.40
CA THR A 56 10.24 5.17 16.67
C THR A 56 10.66 5.90 15.41
N VAL A 57 10.32 7.19 15.32
CA VAL A 57 10.70 8.03 14.17
C VAL A 57 12.20 8.01 13.94
N ARG A 58 13.01 8.11 15.00
CA ARG A 58 14.48 8.10 14.88
C ARG A 58 15.01 6.77 14.37
N ALA A 59 14.50 5.65 14.89
CA ALA A 59 14.94 4.33 14.47
C ALA A 59 14.60 4.08 13.01
N LEU A 60 13.36 4.42 12.61
CA LEU A 60 12.91 4.28 11.23
C LEU A 60 13.68 5.19 10.27
N ALA A 61 13.88 6.46 10.63
CA ALA A 61 14.69 7.39 9.85
C ALA A 61 16.10 6.87 9.64
N ARG A 62 16.75 6.36 10.70
CA ARG A 62 18.09 5.79 10.61
C ARG A 62 18.16 4.55 9.73
N HIS A 63 17.15 3.68 9.80
CA HIS A 63 17.06 2.51 8.94
C HIS A 63 16.90 2.91 7.47
N LEU A 64 16.05 3.89 7.19
CA LEU A 64 15.82 4.40 5.84
C LEU A 64 17.05 5.15 5.28
N ASP A 65 17.77 5.90 6.11
CA ASP A 65 19.00 6.61 5.69
C ASP A 65 20.19 5.67 5.54
N GLY A 66 20.29 4.63 6.36
CA GLY A 66 21.40 3.65 6.34
C GLY A 66 21.21 2.48 5.37
N GLY A 67 19.97 2.23 4.93
CA GLY A 67 19.60 1.14 4.05
C GLY A 67 19.57 1.55 2.59
N THR A 68 20.74 1.62 1.95
CA THR A 68 20.81 1.54 0.50
C THR A 68 20.52 0.08 0.11
N ASP A 69 19.40 -0.10 -0.59
CA ASP A 69 19.17 -1.08 -1.66
C ASP A 69 18.48 -2.45 -1.43
N GLU A 70 18.72 -3.27 -0.40
CA GLU A 70 18.30 -4.69 -0.51
C GLU A 70 16.90 -5.03 0.03
N SER A 71 16.57 -4.65 1.27
CA SER A 71 15.30 -5.05 1.92
C SER A 71 14.08 -4.31 1.34
N ILE A 72 14.25 -3.06 0.95
CA ILE A 72 13.19 -2.15 0.48
C ILE A 72 12.68 -2.55 -0.92
N ARG A 73 13.48 -3.26 -1.72
CA ARG A 73 13.11 -3.72 -3.07
C ARG A 73 12.33 -5.04 -3.07
N SER A 74 12.31 -5.75 -1.95
CA SER A 74 11.89 -7.16 -1.91
C SER A 74 10.38 -7.37 -1.74
N HIS A 75 9.61 -6.32 -1.38
CA HIS A 75 8.15 -6.41 -1.31
C HIS A 75 7.50 -5.60 -2.43
N SER A 76 7.36 -6.26 -3.58
CA SER A 76 6.44 -5.88 -4.66
C SER A 76 4.99 -5.79 -4.13
N GLY A 77 4.63 -4.66 -3.52
CA GLY A 77 3.25 -4.24 -3.24
C GLY A 77 2.45 -3.93 -4.52
N ALA A 78 3.13 -3.86 -5.67
CA ALA A 78 2.57 -3.54 -6.99
C ALA A 78 1.51 -4.54 -7.49
N GLU A 79 1.38 -5.74 -6.90
CA GLU A 79 0.37 -6.71 -7.33
C GLU A 79 -1.03 -6.47 -6.72
N ARG A 80 -1.18 -5.70 -5.64
CA ARG A 80 -2.48 -5.58 -4.93
C ARG A 80 -3.35 -4.40 -5.35
N ALA A 81 -2.78 -3.32 -5.87
CA ALA A 81 -3.56 -2.14 -6.29
C ALA A 81 -4.43 -2.38 -7.54
N GLY A 82 -4.10 -3.37 -8.38
CA GLY A 82 -4.87 -3.72 -9.58
C GLY A 82 -6.15 -4.55 -9.32
N GLY A 83 -6.33 -5.07 -8.11
CA GLY A 83 -7.38 -6.06 -7.79
C GLY A 83 -8.76 -5.46 -7.45
N ARG A 84 -8.81 -4.24 -6.90
CA ARG A 84 -10.08 -3.64 -6.43
C ARG A 84 -10.86 -2.92 -7.54
N ALA A 85 -10.18 -2.45 -8.59
CA ALA A 85 -10.82 -1.75 -9.71
C ALA A 85 -11.40 -2.68 -10.80
N ARG A 86 -11.03 -3.97 -10.85
CA ARG A 86 -11.50 -4.90 -11.91
C ARG A 86 -12.78 -5.66 -11.60
N LEU A 87 -13.19 -5.77 -10.32
CA LEU A 87 -14.40 -6.52 -9.96
C LEU A 87 -15.71 -5.77 -10.30
N GLN A 88 -15.68 -4.44 -10.42
CA GLN A 88 -16.88 -3.65 -10.73
C GLN A 88 -17.29 -3.66 -12.22
N ARG A 89 -16.42 -4.10 -13.15
CA ARG A 89 -16.75 -4.08 -14.60
C ARG A 89 -17.29 -5.39 -15.19
N ARG A 90 -17.33 -6.48 -14.42
CA ARG A 90 -17.77 -7.81 -14.92
C ARG A 90 -19.26 -8.12 -14.74
N ARG A 91 -20.05 -7.23 -14.11
CA ARG A 91 -21.50 -7.42 -13.92
C ARG A 91 -22.36 -6.86 -15.07
N ALA A 92 -21.78 -6.09 -15.98
CA ALA A 92 -22.53 -5.36 -17.03
C ALA A 92 -22.58 -6.05 -18.41
N GLN A 93 -22.06 -7.27 -18.60
CA GLN A 93 -21.97 -7.90 -19.93
C GLN A 93 -22.55 -9.32 -20.05
N ARG A 94 -23.27 -9.83 -19.03
CA ARG A 94 -23.76 -11.24 -19.04
C ARG A 94 -25.19 -11.43 -19.55
N SER A 95 -25.79 -10.44 -20.20
CA SER A 95 -27.07 -10.61 -20.91
C SER A 95 -26.88 -10.49 -22.41
N ARG A 96 -26.34 -11.55 -23.01
CA ARG A 96 -26.66 -12.07 -24.37
C ARG A 96 -25.76 -13.28 -24.65
N PRO A 97 -26.35 -14.45 -24.90
CA PRO A 97 -26.05 -15.08 -26.19
C PRO A 97 -27.24 -15.85 -26.80
N GLY A 98 -27.25 -15.90 -28.12
CA GLY A 98 -28.17 -16.67 -28.95
C GLY A 98 -27.71 -16.55 -30.40
N THR A 99 -26.61 -17.22 -30.71
CA THR A 99 -25.87 -17.20 -31.97
C THR A 99 -26.57 -17.99 -33.09
N ARG A 100 -26.40 -17.45 -34.30
CA ARG A 100 -26.63 -17.99 -35.66
C ARG A 100 -26.48 -19.50 -35.85
N GLU A 101 -27.20 -20.03 -36.84
CA GLU A 101 -26.77 -20.87 -37.98
C GLU A 101 -28.05 -21.14 -38.83
N ARG A 102 -28.12 -21.34 -40.15
CA ARG A 102 -27.22 -21.79 -41.23
C ARG A 102 -27.99 -21.40 -42.53
N GLY A 103 -27.37 -20.85 -43.58
CA GLY A 103 -26.74 -21.65 -44.63
C GLY A 103 -27.70 -21.87 -45.81
N GLU A 104 -27.56 -21.02 -46.82
CA GLU A 104 -28.16 -21.16 -48.14
C GLU A 104 -27.63 -22.42 -48.84
N THR A 105 -28.54 -23.26 -49.36
CA THR A 105 -28.21 -24.24 -50.39
C THR A 105 -29.19 -24.12 -51.55
N ARG A 106 -28.57 -23.91 -52.70
CA ARG A 106 -29.03 -23.73 -54.07
C ARG A 106 -29.74 -24.97 -54.61
N GLU A 107 -30.83 -24.76 -55.36
CA GLU A 107 -31.33 -25.66 -56.42
C GLU A 107 -31.63 -24.83 -57.67
#